data_AF-A0A931UUV1-F1
#
_entry.id   AF-A0A931UUV1-F1
#
_cell.length_a   1.000
_cell.length_b   1.000
_cell.length_c   1.000
_cell.angle_alpha   90.00
_cell.angle_beta   90.00
_cell.angle_gamma   90.00
#
_symmetry.space_group_name_H-M   'P 1'
#
loop_
_entity.id
_entity.type
_entity.pdbx_description
1 polymer ?
#
loop_
_entity_poly.entity_id
_entity_poly.type
_entity_poly.pdbx_seq_one_letter_code
_entity_poly.pdbx_strand_id
1 'polypeptide(L)'
;MSAPEILRELHYRPRVAPELLREVLGVELPRYDGVRAEALHGGPTGAAAPLVIVLSQVRTPVHAIVVDALDTCDSPARLRWPQWIETVRARLGVATHAMVVTVDDVVERWAKQPVHLDDGRVFQPHVIGPSAIPSDGRATPVLVLMTLASKITPRA
;
A
#
# COMPACT_ATOMS: atom_id res chain seq x y z
N MET A 1 12.16 7.83 -7.52
CA MET A 1 11.17 6.96 -8.19
C MET A 1 9.79 7.58 -8.00
N SER A 2 8.94 7.57 -9.02
CA SER A 2 7.58 8.12 -8.96
C SER A 2 6.55 7.06 -8.52
N ALA A 3 5.37 7.48 -8.08
CA ALA A 3 4.28 6.60 -7.69
C ALA A 3 3.96 5.49 -8.74
N PRO A 4 3.88 5.77 -10.06
CA PRO A 4 3.68 4.73 -11.08
C PRO A 4 4.76 3.66 -11.11
N GLU A 5 6.02 4.01 -10.85
CA GLU A 5 7.13 3.06 -10.85
C GLU A 5 7.06 2.10 -9.65
N ILE A 6 6.68 2.61 -8.48
CA ILE A 6 6.41 1.81 -7.28
C ILE A 6 5.32 0.78 -7.55
N LEU A 7 4.19 1.22 -8.11
CA LEU A 7 3.08 0.32 -8.43
C LEU A 7 3.47 -0.72 -9.48
N ARG A 8 4.26 -0.34 -10.48
CA ARG A 8 4.79 -1.27 -11.48
C ARG A 8 5.69 -2.33 -10.86
N GLU A 9 6.59 -1.95 -9.96
CA GLU A 9 7.46 -2.91 -9.26
C GLU A 9 6.65 -3.89 -8.43
N LEU A 10 5.67 -3.40 -7.68
CA LEU A 10 4.77 -4.24 -6.88
C LEU A 10 3.85 -5.11 -7.76
N HIS A 11 3.53 -4.69 -8.97
CA HIS A 11 2.81 -5.52 -9.92
C HIS A 11 3.68 -6.72 -10.39
N TYR A 12 4.96 -6.49 -10.71
CA TYR A 12 5.87 -7.55 -11.17
C TYR A 12 6.39 -8.43 -10.04
N ARG A 13 6.50 -7.89 -8.82
CA ARG A 13 6.98 -8.60 -7.62
C ARG A 13 5.97 -8.49 -6.48
N PRO A 14 4.77 -9.07 -6.63
CA PRO A 14 3.65 -8.84 -5.71
C PRO A 14 3.89 -9.41 -4.30
N ARG A 15 4.84 -10.33 -4.13
CA ARG A 15 5.26 -10.86 -2.82
C ARG A 15 5.86 -9.79 -1.90
N VAL A 16 6.41 -8.72 -2.46
CA VAL A 16 7.02 -7.64 -1.66
C VAL A 16 5.98 -6.91 -0.81
N ALA A 17 4.74 -6.77 -1.28
CA ALA A 17 3.70 -6.07 -0.53
C ALA A 17 3.30 -6.73 0.82
N PRO A 18 2.93 -8.03 0.88
CA PRO A 18 2.66 -8.69 2.15
C PRO A 18 3.92 -8.82 3.03
N GLU A 19 5.10 -8.92 2.43
CA GLU A 19 6.35 -8.89 3.18
C GLU A 19 6.55 -7.52 3.85
N LEU A 20 6.32 -6.40 3.15
CA LEU A 20 6.40 -5.04 3.72
C LEU A 20 5.48 -4.88 4.93
N LEU A 21 4.22 -5.31 4.81
CA LEU A 21 3.28 -5.27 5.94
C LEU A 21 3.77 -6.10 7.12
N ARG A 22 4.21 -7.33 6.87
CA ARG A 22 4.59 -8.28 7.94
C ARG A 22 5.92 -7.94 8.61
N GLU A 23 6.95 -7.70 7.80
CA GLU A 23 8.34 -7.61 8.26
C GLU A 23 8.75 -6.18 8.60
N VAL A 24 8.18 -5.16 7.95
CA VAL A 24 8.47 -3.75 8.26
C VAL A 24 7.49 -3.18 9.26
N LEU A 25 6.20 -3.41 9.04
CA LEU A 25 5.15 -2.81 9.88
C LEU A 25 4.64 -3.74 10.99
N GLY A 26 5.10 -4.99 11.04
CA GLY A 26 4.67 -5.95 12.06
C GLY A 26 3.19 -6.35 11.95
N VAL A 27 2.56 -6.16 10.80
CA VAL A 27 1.15 -6.50 10.59
C VAL A 27 1.00 -8.02 10.48
N GLU A 28 0.13 -8.59 11.30
CA GLU A 28 -0.22 -10.00 11.20
C GLU A 28 -1.03 -10.27 9.93
N LEU A 29 -0.61 -11.27 9.17
CA LEU A 29 -1.30 -11.75 7.97
C LEU A 29 -1.64 -13.24 8.14
N PRO A 30 -2.77 -13.71 7.58
CA PRO A 30 -3.07 -15.13 7.59
C PRO A 30 -2.03 -15.92 6.80
N ARG A 31 -1.98 -17.22 6.99
CA ARG A 31 -1.13 -18.11 6.18
C ARG A 31 -1.57 -18.05 4.72
N TYR A 32 -0.60 -17.97 3.80
CA TYR A 32 -0.83 -17.98 2.36
C TYR A 32 0.31 -18.73 1.64
N ASP A 33 0.02 -19.29 0.47
CA ASP A 33 0.97 -19.94 -0.43
C ASP A 33 1.02 -19.29 -1.83
N GLY A 34 -0.01 -18.52 -2.19
CA GLY A 34 -0.14 -17.78 -3.44
C GLY A 34 -0.22 -16.28 -3.22
N VAL A 35 0.39 -15.52 -4.13
CA VAL A 35 0.33 -14.06 -4.17
C VAL A 35 0.17 -13.63 -5.62
N ARG A 36 -0.80 -12.75 -5.91
CA ARG A 36 -1.05 -12.22 -7.26
C ARG A 36 -1.40 -10.74 -7.20
N ALA A 37 -0.99 -9.99 -8.22
CA ALA A 37 -1.38 -8.61 -8.46
C ALA A 37 -2.52 -8.54 -9.48
N GLU A 38 -3.46 -7.63 -9.26
CA GLU A 38 -4.50 -7.27 -10.21
C GLU A 38 -4.89 -5.78 -10.07
N ALA A 39 -5.53 -5.20 -11.07
CA ALA A 39 -6.08 -3.85 -10.97
C ALA A 39 -7.50 -3.90 -10.40
N LEU A 40 -7.88 -2.92 -9.58
CA LEU A 40 -9.27 -2.72 -9.19
C LEU A 40 -10.04 -1.94 -10.27
N HIS A 41 -10.88 -2.63 -11.02
CA HIS A 41 -11.78 -1.99 -11.98
C HIS A 41 -13.07 -1.52 -11.27
N GLY A 42 -13.61 -0.37 -11.70
CA GLY A 42 -14.89 0.16 -11.17
C GLY A 42 -14.78 1.11 -9.97
N GLY A 43 -13.63 1.77 -9.79
CA GLY A 43 -13.47 2.84 -8.79
C GLY A 43 -14.16 4.17 -9.19
N PRO A 44 -14.11 5.19 -8.32
CA PRO A 44 -14.69 6.51 -8.60
C PRO A 44 -14.13 7.13 -9.89
N THR A 45 -15.00 7.79 -10.66
CA THR A 45 -14.69 8.37 -11.98
C THR A 45 -13.52 9.35 -11.89
N GLY A 46 -12.49 9.13 -12.71
CA GLY A 46 -11.32 10.02 -12.82
C GLY A 46 -10.11 9.64 -11.95
N ALA A 47 -10.23 8.65 -11.06
CA ALA A 47 -9.08 8.10 -10.33
C ALA A 47 -8.43 6.93 -11.10
N ALA A 48 -7.10 6.87 -11.08
CA ALA A 48 -6.39 5.67 -11.53
C ALA A 48 -6.80 4.46 -10.66
N ALA A 49 -6.97 3.30 -11.30
CA ALA A 49 -7.28 2.06 -10.60
C ALA A 49 -6.14 1.69 -9.62
N PRO A 50 -6.42 1.44 -8.33
CA PRO A 50 -5.39 0.99 -7.41
C PRO A 50 -4.93 -0.43 -7.75
N LEU A 51 -3.71 -0.75 -7.36
CA LEU A 51 -3.17 -2.10 -7.40
C LEU A 51 -3.75 -2.91 -6.24
N VAL A 52 -4.22 -4.13 -6.51
CA VAL A 52 -4.71 -5.06 -5.49
C VAL A 52 -3.81 -6.28 -5.47
N ILE A 53 -3.25 -6.58 -4.30
CA ILE A 53 -2.51 -7.80 -4.04
C ILE A 53 -3.44 -8.77 -3.33
N VAL A 54 -3.67 -9.93 -3.94
CA VAL A 54 -4.51 -10.97 -3.36
C VAL A 54 -3.62 -12.10 -2.85
N LEU A 55 -3.78 -12.43 -1.57
CA LEU A 55 -3.14 -13.55 -0.92
C LEU A 55 -4.09 -14.74 -0.98
N SER A 56 -3.57 -15.92 -1.29
CA SER A 56 -4.37 -17.14 -1.38
C SER A 56 -3.70 -18.30 -0.65
N GLN A 57 -4.53 -19.19 -0.12
CA GLN A 57 -4.11 -20.48 0.41
C GLN A 57 -4.84 -21.56 -0.39
N VAL A 58 -4.12 -22.48 -1.01
CA VAL A 58 -4.69 -23.53 -1.88
C VAL A 58 -5.69 -22.94 -2.89
N ARG A 59 -5.27 -21.87 -3.58
CA ARG A 59 -6.05 -21.11 -4.61
C ARG A 59 -7.28 -20.35 -4.12
N THR A 60 -7.62 -20.41 -2.83
CA THR A 60 -8.72 -19.63 -2.25
C THR A 60 -8.19 -18.31 -1.72
N PRO A 61 -8.78 -17.14 -2.07
CA PRO A 61 -8.43 -15.87 -1.45
C PRO A 61 -8.60 -15.93 0.07
N VAL A 62 -7.59 -15.46 0.80
CA VAL A 62 -7.63 -15.40 2.28
C VAL A 62 -7.43 -13.99 2.82
N HIS A 63 -6.83 -13.11 2.03
CA HIS A 63 -6.58 -11.70 2.39
C HIS A 63 -6.36 -10.88 1.12
N ALA A 64 -6.57 -9.57 1.20
CA ALA A 64 -6.17 -8.65 0.14
C ALA A 64 -5.47 -7.39 0.69
N ILE A 65 -4.67 -6.76 -0.16
CA ILE A 65 -3.99 -5.50 0.13
C ILE A 65 -4.26 -4.56 -1.06
N VAL A 66 -4.97 -3.46 -0.80
CA VAL A 66 -5.09 -2.36 -1.76
C VAL A 66 -3.87 -1.48 -1.60
N VAL A 67 -3.14 -1.24 -2.69
CA VAL A 67 -1.92 -0.45 -2.70
C VAL A 67 -2.15 0.86 -3.44
N ASP A 68 -1.79 1.95 -2.78
CA ASP A 68 -1.67 3.28 -3.37
C ASP A 68 -0.22 3.77 -3.25
N ALA A 69 0.23 4.51 -4.25
CA ALA A 69 1.54 5.15 -4.23
C ALA A 69 1.35 6.65 -4.47
N LEU A 70 1.98 7.48 -3.63
CA LEU A 70 1.75 8.92 -3.64
C LEU A 70 3.03 9.73 -3.84
N ASP A 71 2.95 10.70 -4.75
CA ASP A 71 3.98 11.71 -4.99
C ASP A 71 3.63 13.06 -4.31
N THR A 72 2.36 13.31 -4.00
CA THR A 72 1.89 14.58 -3.39
C THR A 72 0.78 14.34 -2.37
N CYS A 73 0.54 15.34 -1.53
CA CYS A 73 -0.62 15.37 -0.64
C CYS A 73 -1.88 15.68 -1.45
N ASP A 74 -2.68 14.67 -1.77
CA ASP A 74 -3.94 14.80 -2.48
C ASP A 74 -5.11 14.53 -1.52
N SER A 75 -5.73 15.58 -0.95
CA SER A 75 -6.84 15.46 0.03
C SER A 75 -7.95 14.47 -0.38
N PRO A 76 -8.45 14.47 -1.63
CA PRO A 76 -9.35 13.44 -2.14
C PRO A 76 -8.86 11.98 -2.01
N ALA A 77 -7.54 11.71 -2.08
CA ALA A 77 -6.99 10.35 -2.01
C ALA A 77 -7.35 9.62 -0.72
N ARG A 78 -7.42 10.34 0.40
CA ARG A 78 -7.65 9.73 1.72
C ARG A 78 -9.03 9.13 1.88
N LEU A 79 -10.03 9.71 1.20
CA LEU A 79 -11.40 9.18 1.17
C LEU A 79 -11.56 8.02 0.17
N ARG A 80 -10.62 7.86 -0.79
CA ARG A 80 -10.64 6.73 -1.75
C ARG A 80 -10.25 5.41 -1.08
N TRP A 81 -9.33 5.41 -0.11
CA TRP A 81 -8.85 4.17 0.51
C TRP A 81 -9.94 3.36 1.22
N PRO A 82 -10.79 3.95 2.09
CA PRO A 82 -11.93 3.23 2.67
C PRO A 82 -12.85 2.64 1.59
N GLN A 83 -13.17 3.42 0.55
CA GLN A 83 -14.03 2.97 -0.54
C GLN A 83 -13.44 1.76 -1.27
N TRP A 84 -12.15 1.79 -1.60
CA TRP A 84 -11.49 0.69 -2.31
C TRP A 84 -11.43 -0.58 -1.49
N ILE A 85 -11.15 -0.49 -0.18
CA ILE A 85 -11.16 -1.65 0.71
C ILE A 85 -12.53 -2.30 0.72
N GLU A 86 -13.60 -1.53 0.90
CA GLU A 86 -14.95 -2.09 0.93
C GLU A 86 -15.35 -2.66 -0.43
N THR A 87 -14.90 -2.05 -1.53
CA THR A 87 -15.10 -2.60 -2.88
C THR A 87 -14.41 -3.95 -3.06
N VAL A 88 -13.14 -4.07 -2.63
CA VAL A 88 -12.39 -5.32 -2.70
C VAL A 88 -12.98 -6.38 -1.76
N ARG A 89 -13.36 -5.99 -0.55
CA ARG A 89 -14.01 -6.87 0.42
C ARG A 89 -15.34 -7.40 -0.08
N ALA A 90 -16.18 -6.55 -0.68
CA ALA A 90 -17.45 -6.97 -1.27
C ALA A 90 -17.24 -7.98 -2.42
N ARG A 91 -16.17 -7.81 -3.22
CA ARG A 91 -15.86 -8.71 -4.34
C ARG A 91 -15.24 -10.03 -3.91
N LEU A 92 -14.33 -10.02 -2.93
CA LEU A 92 -13.51 -11.19 -2.57
C LEU A 92 -13.96 -11.88 -1.28
N GLY A 93 -14.74 -11.23 -0.43
CA GLY A 93 -15.21 -11.77 0.86
C GLY A 93 -14.13 -11.88 1.94
N VAL A 94 -12.96 -11.28 1.74
CA VAL A 94 -11.80 -11.40 2.66
C VAL A 94 -11.45 -10.07 3.34
N ALA A 95 -10.79 -10.17 4.50
CA ALA A 95 -10.19 -9.02 5.15
C ALA A 95 -9.20 -8.33 4.20
N THR A 96 -9.20 -7.00 4.21
CA THR A 96 -8.45 -6.20 3.25
C THR A 96 -7.78 -5.03 3.95
N HIS A 97 -6.47 -4.86 3.75
CA HIS A 97 -5.70 -3.72 4.23
C HIS A 97 -5.50 -2.68 3.12
N ALA A 98 -5.39 -1.40 3.47
CA ALA A 98 -4.78 -0.41 2.59
C ALA A 98 -3.32 -0.23 2.97
N MET A 99 -2.45 -0.27 1.97
CA MET A 99 -1.05 0.10 2.08
C MET A 99 -0.78 1.31 1.20
N VAL A 100 -0.22 2.35 1.79
CA VAL A 100 0.23 3.56 1.08
C VAL A 100 1.74 3.56 1.06
N VAL A 101 2.33 3.77 -0.11
CA VAL A 101 3.79 3.85 -0.27
C VAL A 101 4.16 5.24 -0.79
N THR A 102 5.18 5.87 -0.21
CA THR A 102 5.67 7.17 -0.67
C THR A 102 7.15 7.36 -0.37
N VAL A 103 7.83 8.16 -1.20
CA VAL A 103 9.26 8.48 -1.06
C VAL A 103 9.51 9.79 -0.30
N ASP A 104 8.45 10.56 -0.04
CA ASP A 104 8.47 11.89 0.55
C ASP A 104 8.00 11.86 2.02
N ASP A 105 8.74 12.51 2.93
CA ASP A 105 8.45 12.48 4.37
C ASP A 105 7.26 13.38 4.77
N VAL A 106 6.96 14.41 3.98
CA VAL A 106 5.77 15.26 4.14
C VAL A 106 4.55 14.45 3.74
N VAL A 107 4.59 13.77 2.60
CA VAL A 107 3.51 12.89 2.13
C VAL A 107 3.32 11.71 3.10
N GLU A 108 4.41 11.12 3.62
CA GLU A 108 4.32 10.06 4.64
C GLU A 108 3.56 10.53 5.88
N ARG A 109 3.94 11.68 6.46
CA ARG A 109 3.29 12.24 7.65
C ARG A 109 1.83 12.57 7.39
N TRP A 110 1.53 13.12 6.22
CA TRP A 110 0.17 13.43 5.81
C TRP A 110 -0.68 12.16 5.62
N ALA A 111 -0.14 11.12 4.98
CA ALA A 111 -0.85 9.86 4.74
C ALA A 111 -1.10 9.08 6.04
N LYS A 112 -0.23 9.24 7.05
CA LYS A 112 -0.40 8.66 8.39
C LYS A 112 -1.50 9.33 9.21
N GLN A 113 -2.08 10.43 8.78
CA GLN A 113 -3.18 11.04 9.51
C GLN A 113 -4.43 10.13 9.49
N PRO A 114 -5.20 10.06 10.58
CA PRO A 114 -6.45 9.30 10.62
C PRO A 114 -7.52 9.90 9.71
N VAL A 115 -8.23 9.07 8.97
CA VAL A 115 -9.38 9.47 8.14
C VAL A 115 -10.65 9.26 8.95
N HIS A 116 -11.30 10.35 9.33
CA HIS A 116 -12.58 10.30 10.04
C HIS A 116 -13.71 10.06 9.03
N LEU A 117 -14.51 9.03 9.28
CA LEU A 117 -15.72 8.74 8.54
C LEU A 117 -16.92 9.35 9.26
N ASP A 118 -17.98 9.65 8.51
CA ASP A 118 -19.16 10.37 9.01
C ASP A 118 -19.91 9.64 10.14
N ASP A 119 -19.69 8.33 10.28
CA ASP A 119 -20.28 7.50 11.33
C ASP A 119 -19.41 7.37 12.59
N GLY A 120 -18.38 8.21 12.71
CA GLY A 120 -17.46 8.23 13.84
C GLY A 120 -16.38 7.15 13.80
N ARG A 121 -16.39 6.27 12.80
CA ARG A 121 -15.28 5.34 12.59
C ARG A 121 -14.04 6.10 12.11
N VAL A 122 -12.88 5.56 12.47
CA VAL A 122 -11.58 6.07 12.05
C VAL A 122 -10.92 5.02 11.17
N PHE A 123 -10.56 5.44 9.97
CA PHE A 123 -9.79 4.64 9.05
C PHE A 123 -8.32 5.07 9.09
N GLN A 124 -7.43 4.08 9.16
CA GLN A 124 -5.98 4.30 9.21
C GLN A 124 -5.31 3.38 8.18
N PRO A 125 -4.65 3.92 7.15
CA PRO A 125 -3.86 3.09 6.24
C PRO A 125 -2.55 2.65 6.90
N HIS A 126 -1.99 1.55 6.39
CA HIS A 126 -0.60 1.19 6.66
C HIS A 126 0.32 1.98 5.73
N VAL A 127 1.21 2.80 6.29
CA VAL A 127 2.05 3.70 5.47
C VAL A 127 3.50 3.24 5.51
N ILE A 128 4.06 2.97 4.34
CA ILE A 128 5.49 2.76 4.10
C ILE A 128 6.07 4.04 3.52
N GLY A 129 6.88 4.74 4.30
CA GLY A 129 7.60 5.93 3.85
C GLY A 129 9.01 6.00 4.44
N PRO A 130 9.74 7.12 4.28
CA PRO A 130 11.13 7.22 4.70
C PRO A 130 11.42 6.79 6.14
N SER A 131 10.48 6.99 7.07
CA SER A 131 10.67 6.56 8.46
C SER A 131 10.63 5.04 8.68
N ALA A 132 10.20 4.27 7.68
CA ALA A 132 10.15 2.81 7.73
C ALA A 132 11.50 2.15 7.37
N ILE A 133 12.53 2.93 7.00
CA ILE A 133 13.86 2.43 6.67
C ILE A 133 14.69 2.32 7.98
N PRO A 134 15.15 1.11 8.38
CA PRO A 134 15.94 0.92 9.59
C PRO A 134 17.30 1.64 9.52
N SER A 135 17.72 2.28 10.61
CA SER A 135 19.00 3.01 10.71
C SER A 135 20.21 2.09 10.94
N ASP A 136 20.00 0.84 11.32
CA ASP A 136 21.00 -0.14 11.75
C ASP A 136 21.43 -1.12 10.64
N GLY A 137 20.99 -0.91 9.40
CA GLY A 137 21.52 -1.58 8.21
C GLY A 137 21.04 -3.03 7.99
N ARG A 138 20.14 -3.56 8.82
CA ARG A 138 19.43 -4.82 8.50
C ARG A 138 18.13 -4.48 7.81
N ALA A 139 18.09 -4.56 6.47
CA ALA A 139 16.85 -4.26 5.76
C ALA A 139 16.47 -5.35 4.74
N THR A 140 15.19 -5.70 4.77
CA THR A 140 14.39 -6.32 3.71
C THR A 140 12.96 -6.29 4.22
N PRO A 141 11.98 -5.82 3.42
CA PRO A 141 11.58 -6.47 2.15
C PRO A 141 11.52 -5.53 0.94
N VAL A 142 12.19 -5.80 -0.16
CA VAL A 142 13.62 -6.13 -0.16
C VAL A 142 14.37 -4.79 -0.27
N LEU A 143 15.18 -4.53 0.77
CA LEU A 143 15.71 -3.24 1.28
C LEU A 143 14.68 -2.07 1.30
N VAL A 144 13.48 -2.31 1.86
CA VAL A 144 12.30 -1.42 2.01
C VAL A 144 11.91 -0.69 0.72
N LEU A 145 11.70 -1.52 -0.30
CA LEU A 145 11.50 -1.13 -1.71
C LEU A 145 12.75 -0.53 -2.39
N MET A 146 13.94 -0.99 -1.98
CA MET A 146 15.29 -0.49 -2.30
C MET A 146 15.48 1.01 -2.01
N THR A 147 15.14 1.36 -0.77
CA THR A 147 15.30 2.67 -0.11
C THR A 147 14.44 3.76 -0.76
N LEU A 148 13.18 3.43 -1.06
CA LEU A 148 12.22 4.33 -1.72
C LEU A 148 12.84 4.99 -2.98
N ALA A 149 13.74 4.24 -3.59
CA ALA A 149 14.60 4.52 -4.74
C ALA A 149 15.23 5.93 -4.79
N SER A 150 16.15 6.16 -3.84
CA SER A 150 17.22 7.18 -3.71
C SER A 150 16.84 8.68 -3.93
N LYS A 151 16.89 9.48 -2.85
CA LYS A 151 16.58 10.93 -2.82
C LYS A 151 17.66 11.84 -3.48
N ILE A 152 17.27 12.61 -4.52
CA ILE A 152 17.82 13.85 -5.19
C ILE A 152 19.29 13.88 -5.71
N THR A 153 19.48 14.07 -7.04
CA THR A 153 20.63 14.81 -7.64
C THR A 153 20.35 16.33 -7.54
N PRO A 154 21.30 17.20 -7.16
CA PRO A 154 21.05 18.44 -6.43
C PRO A 154 20.20 19.47 -7.19
N ARG A 155 19.44 20.27 -6.45
CA ARG A 155 18.77 21.49 -6.94
C ARG A 155 19.78 22.33 -7.72
N ALA A 156 19.49 22.59 -9.00
CA ALA A 156 19.98 23.75 -9.72
C ALA A 156 19.10 24.96 -9.38
#